data_AF-A0A2A3MNJ7-F1
#
_entry.id   AF-A0A2A3MNJ7-F1
#
_cell.length_a   1.000
_cell.length_b   1.000
_cell.length_c   1.000
_cell.angle_alpha   90.00
_cell.angle_beta   90.00
_cell.angle_gamma   90.00
#
_symmetry.space_group_name_H-M   'P 1'
#
loop_
_entity.id
_entity.type
_entity.pdbx_description
1 polymer ?
#
loop_
_entity_poly.entity_id
_entity_poly.type
_entity_poly.pdbx_seq_one_letter_code
_entity_poly.pdbx_strand_id
1 'polypeptide(L)'
;GELPLALQAKLLHFLENGSYRAVGASVASSSDVRVVAATNRDLADDVQSGRFREDLFYRLNVITLDIPALRERGEDVLLLAQHFSRRQAVEEGVEPIRFLPDSVQALARHRWPGNVRELKNLIERLT
;
A
#
# COMPACT_ATOMS: atom_id res chain seq x y z
N GLY A 1 -7.15 -11.48 -6.10
CA GLY A 1 -5.76 -10.98 -6.12
C GLY A 1 -5.17 -11.15 -7.51
N GLU A 2 -4.04 -10.50 -7.78
CA GLU A 2 -3.33 -10.65 -9.07
C GLU A 2 -2.50 -11.94 -9.17
N LEU A 3 -2.29 -12.61 -8.04
CA LEU A 3 -1.59 -13.88 -7.97
C LEU A 3 -2.42 -14.99 -8.63
N PRO A 4 -1.92 -15.70 -9.66
CA PRO A 4 -2.63 -16.84 -10.25
C PRO A 4 -2.94 -17.92 -9.21
N LEU A 5 -4.07 -18.63 -9.36
CA LEU A 5 -4.53 -19.65 -8.40
C LEU A 5 -3.47 -20.73 -8.09
N ALA A 6 -2.68 -21.12 -9.10
CA ALA A 6 -1.58 -22.08 -8.92
C ALA A 6 -0.47 -21.55 -7.99
N LEU A 7 -0.19 -20.24 -8.03
CA LEU A 7 0.76 -19.61 -7.12
C LEU A 7 0.15 -19.36 -5.73
N GLN A 8 -1.16 -19.10 -5.66
CA GLN A 8 -1.87 -19.01 -4.37
C GLN A 8 -1.74 -20.31 -3.56
N ALA A 9 -1.87 -21.48 -4.22
CA ALA A 9 -1.66 -22.78 -3.57
C ALA A 9 -0.23 -22.95 -3.01
N LYS A 10 0.78 -22.48 -3.75
CA LYS A 10 2.18 -22.53 -3.30
C LYS A 10 2.43 -21.59 -2.12
N LEU A 11 1.82 -20.40 -2.14
CA LEU A 11 1.90 -19.45 -1.04
C LEU A 11 1.23 -20.00 0.22
N LEU A 12 0.05 -20.61 0.11
CA LEU A 12 -0.61 -21.25 1.23
C LEU A 12 0.28 -22.33 1.87
N HIS A 13 0.87 -23.21 1.05
CA HIS A 13 1.79 -24.24 1.54
C HIS A 13 2.98 -23.64 2.32
N PHE A 14 3.52 -22.52 1.84
CA PHE A 14 4.58 -21.79 2.54
C PHE A 14 4.09 -21.20 3.87
N LEU A 15 2.91 -20.58 3.91
CA LEU A 15 2.33 -20.01 5.12
C LEU A 15 1.99 -21.06 6.18
N GLU A 16 1.74 -22.29 5.78
CA GLU A 16 1.45 -23.41 6.68
C GLU A 16 2.72 -24.07 7.22
N ASN A 17 3.72 -24.28 6.35
CA ASN A 17 4.86 -25.15 6.66
C ASN A 17 6.22 -24.44 6.73
N GLY A 18 6.29 -23.16 6.36
CA GLY A 18 7.55 -22.42 6.22
C GLY A 18 8.48 -22.95 5.11
N SER A 19 8.02 -23.93 4.32
CA SER A 19 8.82 -24.60 3.30
C SER A 19 8.49 -24.11 1.90
N TYR A 20 9.53 -23.94 1.09
CA TYR A 20 9.44 -23.51 -0.30
C TYR A 20 10.49 -24.19 -1.16
N ARG A 21 10.34 -24.07 -2.47
CA ARG A 21 11.28 -24.62 -3.45
C ARG A 21 11.47 -23.62 -4.58
N ALA A 22 12.74 -23.32 -4.87
CA ALA A 22 13.08 -22.49 -6.02
C ALA A 22 12.63 -23.18 -7.33
N VAL A 23 12.30 -22.38 -8.35
CA VAL A 23 11.91 -22.93 -9.65
C VAL A 23 13.07 -23.76 -10.22
N GLY A 24 12.79 -25.01 -10.59
CA GLY A 24 13.80 -25.95 -11.10
C GLY A 24 14.63 -26.68 -10.04
N ALA A 25 14.53 -26.34 -8.77
CA ALA A 25 15.19 -27.08 -7.70
C ALA A 25 14.47 -28.41 -7.41
N SER A 26 15.22 -29.44 -7.01
CA SER A 26 14.65 -30.71 -6.54
C SER A 26 14.44 -30.75 -5.02
N VAL A 27 15.20 -29.94 -4.28
CA VAL A 27 15.22 -29.91 -2.82
C VAL A 27 14.41 -28.72 -2.30
N ALA A 28 13.64 -28.94 -1.24
CA ALA A 28 12.92 -27.88 -0.54
C ALA A 28 13.82 -27.21 0.50
N SER A 29 13.58 -25.93 0.76
CA SER A 29 14.21 -25.15 1.82
C SER A 29 13.14 -24.66 2.80
N SER A 30 13.56 -24.22 3.98
CA SER A 30 12.68 -23.63 4.98
C SER A 30 13.16 -22.24 5.37
N SER A 31 12.25 -21.33 5.67
CA SER A 31 12.56 -20.03 6.24
C SER A 31 11.56 -19.65 7.33
N ASP A 32 12.05 -18.93 8.33
CA ASP A 32 11.23 -18.29 9.35
C ASP A 32 11.13 -16.80 9.00
N VAL A 33 9.96 -16.38 8.52
CA VAL A 33 9.72 -15.01 8.06
C VAL A 33 8.35 -14.54 8.49
N ARG A 34 8.23 -13.24 8.71
CA ARG A 34 6.93 -12.58 8.88
C ARG A 34 6.39 -12.16 7.51
N VAL A 35 5.16 -12.58 7.20
CA VAL A 35 4.47 -12.19 5.97
C VAL A 35 3.55 -11.00 6.23
N VAL A 36 3.67 -9.98 5.39
CA VAL A 36 2.73 -8.85 5.33
C VAL A 36 2.21 -8.77 3.90
N ALA A 37 0.89 -8.85 3.75
CA ALA A 37 0.22 -8.73 2.47
C ALA A 37 -0.57 -7.42 2.42
N ALA A 38 -0.68 -6.84 1.22
CA ALA A 38 -1.49 -5.66 0.97
C ALA A 38 -2.21 -5.81 -0.37
N THR A 39 -3.41 -5.28 -0.46
CA THR A 39 -4.22 -5.32 -1.68
C THR A 39 -5.14 -4.12 -1.73
N ASN A 40 -5.46 -3.67 -2.94
CA ASN A 40 -6.43 -2.63 -3.23
C ASN A 40 -7.77 -3.20 -3.74
N ARG A 41 -7.90 -4.53 -3.74
CA ARG A 41 -9.12 -5.24 -4.17
C ARG A 41 -9.83 -5.80 -2.95
N ASP A 42 -11.14 -5.92 -3.03
CA ASP A 42 -11.90 -6.69 -2.06
C ASP A 42 -11.61 -8.19 -2.27
N LEU A 43 -10.91 -8.81 -1.30
CA LEU A 43 -10.59 -10.23 -1.38
C LEU A 43 -11.81 -11.11 -1.13
N ALA A 44 -12.82 -10.66 -0.38
CA ALA A 44 -14.02 -11.44 -0.16
C ALA A 44 -14.79 -11.59 -1.49
N ASP A 45 -14.90 -10.52 -2.27
CA ASP A 45 -15.47 -10.57 -3.63
C ASP A 45 -14.63 -11.44 -4.58
N ASP A 46 -13.30 -11.36 -4.48
CA ASP A 46 -12.41 -12.20 -5.28
C ASP A 46 -12.50 -13.70 -4.90
N VAL A 47 -12.83 -14.03 -3.64
CA VAL A 47 -13.13 -15.40 -3.21
C VAL A 47 -14.45 -15.87 -3.81
N GLN A 48 -15.52 -15.08 -3.68
CA GLN A 48 -16.84 -15.42 -4.23
C GLN A 48 -16.81 -15.63 -5.75
N SER A 49 -15.96 -14.89 -6.45
CA SER A 49 -15.78 -14.98 -7.91
C SER A 49 -14.74 -16.01 -8.35
N GLY A 50 -14.18 -16.80 -7.43
CA GLY A 50 -13.21 -17.86 -7.72
C GLY A 50 -11.84 -17.37 -8.19
N ARG A 51 -11.54 -16.06 -8.07
CA ARG A 51 -10.23 -15.47 -8.40
C ARG A 51 -9.24 -15.58 -7.25
N PHE A 52 -9.72 -15.88 -6.06
CA PHE A 52 -8.90 -16.06 -4.87
C PHE A 52 -9.34 -17.28 -4.07
N ARG A 53 -8.39 -18.03 -3.54
CA ARG A 53 -8.70 -19.21 -2.73
C ARG A 53 -9.16 -18.79 -1.34
N GLU A 54 -10.25 -19.41 -0.90
CA GLU A 54 -10.84 -19.18 0.41
C GLU A 54 -9.87 -19.54 1.56
N ASP A 55 -9.16 -20.66 1.44
CA ASP A 55 -8.16 -21.11 2.44
C ASP A 55 -7.02 -20.10 2.64
N LEU A 56 -6.48 -19.57 1.55
CA LEU A 56 -5.46 -18.53 1.59
C LEU A 56 -6.00 -17.22 2.16
N PHE A 57 -7.25 -16.87 1.85
CA PHE A 57 -7.90 -15.67 2.40
C PHE A 57 -7.95 -15.74 3.92
N TYR A 58 -8.46 -16.84 4.48
CA TYR A 58 -8.50 -17.01 5.93
C TYR A 58 -7.11 -17.05 6.58
N ARG A 59 -6.10 -17.59 5.89
CA ARG A 59 -4.72 -17.62 6.40
C ARG A 59 -4.07 -16.22 6.44
N LEU A 60 -4.42 -15.34 5.51
CA LEU A 60 -3.91 -13.96 5.47
C LEU A 60 -4.72 -13.00 6.34
N ASN A 61 -6.05 -13.19 6.43
CA ASN A 61 -7.00 -12.30 7.08
C ASN A 61 -7.07 -12.50 8.61
N VAL A 62 -5.92 -12.73 9.26
CA VAL A 62 -5.84 -12.90 10.72
C VAL A 62 -5.86 -11.54 11.43
N ILE A 63 -5.08 -10.58 10.92
CA ILE A 63 -5.08 -9.18 11.38
C ILE A 63 -5.15 -8.32 10.13
N THR A 64 -6.20 -7.52 10.04
CA THR A 64 -6.45 -6.65 8.89
C THR A 64 -6.42 -5.20 9.33
N LEU A 65 -5.68 -4.39 8.57
CA LEU A 65 -5.54 -2.96 8.78
C LEU A 65 -6.08 -2.24 7.55
N ASP A 66 -7.25 -1.64 7.70
CA ASP A 66 -7.83 -0.81 6.65
C ASP A 66 -7.13 0.55 6.62
N ILE A 67 -6.55 0.88 5.47
CA ILE A 67 -5.89 2.17 5.24
C ILE A 67 -6.91 3.08 4.54
N PRO A 68 -7.52 4.05 5.25
CA PRO A 68 -8.50 4.94 4.64
C PRO A 68 -7.84 5.82 3.57
N ALA A 69 -8.63 6.23 2.59
CA ALA A 69 -8.19 7.15 1.56
C ALA A 69 -7.79 8.50 2.17
N LEU A 70 -6.92 9.25 1.51
CA LEU A 70 -6.40 10.50 2.04
C LEU A 70 -7.52 11.52 2.34
N ARG A 71 -8.58 11.54 1.53
CA ARG A 71 -9.78 12.37 1.75
C ARG A 71 -10.55 12.06 3.05
N GLU A 72 -10.37 10.88 3.61
CA GLU A 72 -11.02 10.44 4.86
C GLU A 72 -10.14 10.71 6.09
N ARG A 73 -8.92 11.22 5.89
CA ARG A 73 -7.91 11.42 6.94
C ARG A 73 -7.81 12.87 7.46
N GLY A 74 -8.72 13.75 7.04
CA GLY A 74 -8.81 15.12 7.56
C GLY A 74 -7.52 15.92 7.40
N GLU A 75 -6.90 16.29 8.52
CA GLU A 75 -5.71 17.16 8.58
C GLU A 75 -4.43 16.51 8.06
N ASP A 76 -4.41 15.18 7.84
CA ASP A 76 -3.25 14.45 7.30
C ASP A 76 -2.78 15.02 5.95
N VAL A 77 -3.69 15.58 5.14
CA VAL A 77 -3.34 16.20 3.84
C VAL A 77 -2.32 17.31 4.03
N LEU A 78 -2.57 18.22 4.98
CA LEU A 78 -1.70 19.37 5.20
C LEU A 78 -0.38 18.92 5.85
N LEU A 79 -0.44 17.99 6.80
CA LEU A 79 0.75 17.44 7.46
C LEU A 79 1.70 16.80 6.44
N LEU A 80 1.16 15.97 5.54
CA LEU A 80 1.92 15.33 4.48
C LEU A 80 2.44 16.35 3.45
N ALA A 81 1.64 17.34 3.07
CA ALA A 81 2.06 18.39 2.14
C ALA A 81 3.27 19.16 2.69
N GLN A 82 3.23 19.55 3.96
CA GLN A 82 4.35 20.21 4.63
C GLN A 82 5.57 19.29 4.73
N HIS A 83 5.36 18.01 5.03
CA HIS A 83 6.45 17.03 5.08
C HIS A 83 7.16 16.88 3.73
N PHE A 84 6.41 16.69 2.64
CA PHE A 84 6.99 16.56 1.31
C PHE A 84 7.70 17.83 0.85
N SER A 85 7.12 19.00 1.12
CA SER A 85 7.75 20.27 0.75
C SER A 85 9.06 20.50 1.49
N ARG A 86 9.11 20.24 2.81
CA ARG A 86 10.37 20.33 3.58
C ARG A 86 11.42 19.37 3.07
N ARG A 87 11.02 18.14 2.74
CA ARG A 87 11.93 17.14 2.22
C ARG A 87 12.49 17.53 0.84
N GLN A 88 11.63 17.96 -0.08
CA GLN A 88 12.05 18.40 -1.42
C GLN A 88 12.97 19.63 -1.35
N ALA A 89 12.62 20.61 -0.51
CA ALA A 89 13.42 21.82 -0.31
C ALA A 89 14.85 21.50 0.15
N VAL A 90 15.02 20.52 1.04
CA VAL A 90 16.34 20.03 1.47
C VAL A 90 17.08 19.33 0.33
N GLU A 91 16.39 18.50 -0.47
CA GLU A 91 16.98 17.79 -1.60
C GLU A 91 17.46 18.74 -2.71
N GLU A 92 16.76 19.86 -2.94
CA GLU A 92 17.10 20.84 -3.98
C GLU A 92 17.89 22.07 -3.49
N GLY A 93 18.04 22.24 -2.17
CA GLY A 93 18.73 23.39 -1.59
C GLY A 93 17.94 24.71 -1.70
N VAL A 94 16.61 24.63 -1.71
CA VAL A 94 15.69 25.78 -1.77
C VAL A 94 14.90 25.91 -0.45
N GLU A 95 14.09 26.96 -0.33
CA GLU A 95 13.19 27.13 0.81
C GLU A 95 11.89 26.32 0.61
N PRO A 96 11.31 25.73 1.67
CA PRO A 96 10.04 25.02 1.57
C PRO A 96 8.88 25.97 1.28
N ILE A 97 7.83 25.43 0.65
CA ILE A 97 6.60 26.15 0.32
C ILE A 97 5.98 26.73 1.61
N ARG A 98 5.70 28.03 1.58
CA ARG A 98 4.82 28.67 2.56
C ARG A 98 3.37 28.52 2.12
N PHE A 99 2.63 27.64 2.78
CA PHE A 99 1.22 27.41 2.50
C PHE A 99 0.38 28.59 2.99
N LEU A 100 -0.25 29.31 2.06
CA LEU A 100 -1.23 30.36 2.37
C LEU A 100 -2.58 29.73 2.77
N PRO A 101 -3.44 30.44 3.54
CA PRO A 101 -4.73 29.92 3.97
C PRO A 101 -5.61 29.36 2.83
N ASP A 102 -5.63 30.05 1.69
CA ASP A 102 -6.41 29.61 0.52
C ASP A 102 -5.85 28.33 -0.10
N SER A 103 -4.52 28.18 -0.12
CA SER A 103 -3.87 26.94 -0.57
C SER A 103 -4.18 25.77 0.35
N VAL A 104 -4.21 26.00 1.66
CA VAL A 104 -4.60 24.98 2.65
C VAL A 104 -6.04 24.53 2.42
N GLN A 105 -6.98 25.48 2.20
CA GLN A 105 -8.36 25.15 1.89
C GLN A 105 -8.49 24.38 0.57
N ALA A 106 -7.74 24.77 -0.45
CA ALA A 106 -7.74 24.07 -1.75
C ALA A 106 -7.25 22.63 -1.60
N LEU A 107 -6.15 22.40 -0.86
CA LEU A 107 -5.63 21.07 -0.57
C LEU A 107 -6.66 20.22 0.20
N ALA A 108 -7.33 20.80 1.19
CA ALA A 108 -8.33 20.10 2.01
C ALA A 108 -9.61 19.74 1.24
N ARG A 109 -10.02 20.55 0.26
CA ARG A 109 -11.23 20.31 -0.55
C ARG A 109 -11.00 19.29 -1.68
N HIS A 110 -9.75 19.10 -2.10
CA HIS A 110 -9.43 18.17 -3.17
C HIS A 110 -9.67 16.71 -2.73
N ARG A 111 -10.20 15.87 -3.65
CA ARG A 111 -10.57 14.47 -3.33
C ARG A 111 -9.38 13.50 -3.30
N TRP A 112 -8.24 13.89 -3.86
CA TRP A 112 -7.02 13.09 -3.94
C TRP A 112 -7.26 11.66 -4.47
N PRO A 113 -7.77 11.49 -5.71
CA PRO A 113 -7.94 10.16 -6.30
C PRO A 113 -6.64 9.33 -6.33
N GLY A 114 -5.47 9.96 -6.46
CA GLY A 114 -4.17 9.30 -6.35
C GLY A 114 -3.58 9.28 -4.94
N ASN A 115 -4.35 9.67 -3.92
CA ASN A 115 -3.98 9.72 -2.51
C ASN A 115 -2.61 10.41 -2.30
N VAL A 116 -1.77 9.82 -1.44
CA VAL A 116 -0.45 10.34 -1.08
C VAL A 116 0.47 10.49 -2.30
N ARG A 117 0.36 9.64 -3.32
CA ARG A 117 1.21 9.72 -4.52
C ARG A 117 0.93 10.97 -5.33
N GLU A 118 -0.35 11.29 -5.52
CA GLU A 118 -0.75 12.52 -6.23
C GLU A 118 -0.37 13.77 -5.44
N LEU A 119 -0.62 13.78 -4.13
CA LEU A 119 -0.22 14.88 -3.25
C LEU A 119 1.30 15.11 -3.31
N LYS A 120 2.11 14.05 -3.14
CA LYS A 120 3.57 14.13 -3.19
C LYS A 120 4.03 14.74 -4.52
N ASN A 121 3.59 14.18 -5.65
CA ASN A 121 3.97 14.67 -6.98
C ASN A 121 3.59 16.13 -7.22
N LEU A 122 2.43 16.58 -6.71
CA LEU A 122 2.04 17.99 -6.79
C LEU A 122 2.98 18.87 -5.99
N ILE A 123 3.27 18.50 -4.74
CA ILE A 123 4.12 19.31 -3.84
C ILE A 123 5.56 19.35 -4.31
N GLU A 124 6.10 18.23 -4.80
CA GLU A 124 7.45 18.17 -5.37
C GLU A 124 7.59 19.04 -6.63
N ARG A 125 6.52 19.18 -7.42
CA ARG A 125 6.52 20.08 -8.59
C ARG A 125 6.40 21.57 -8.22
N LEU A 126 5.88 21.88 -7.04
CA LEU A 126 5.64 23.25 -6.59
C LEU A 126 6.75 23.79 -5.67
N THR A 127 7.57 22.90 -5.10
CA THR A 127 8.70 23.27 -4.25
C THR A 127 9.87 23.60 -5.16
#